data_AF-A0A965PUQ1-F1
#
_entry.id   AF-A0A965PUQ1-F1
#
_cell.length_a   1.000
_cell.length_b   1.000
_cell.length_c   1.000
_cell.angle_alpha   90.00
_cell.angle_beta   90.00
_cell.angle_gamma   90.00
#
_symmetry.space_group_name_H-M   'P 1'
#
loop_
_entity.id
_entity.type
_entity.pdbx_description
1 polymer ?
#
loop_
_entity_poly.entity_id
_entity_poly.type
_entity_poly.pdbx_seq_one_letter_code
_entity_poly.pdbx_strand_id
1 'polypeptide(L)'
;MTPSALEAPLRAGLVALSLEFSPAQVQGLLDYAALIAKWTQFYNLTALRDPPSILSHHILDSLAVLLPLQAHIRRTGCDAVLDVGSGAGLPGVVIALCCPGLRVD
;
A
#
# COMPACT_ATOMS: atom_id res chain seq x y z
N MET A 1 14.34 -1.82 12.54
CA MET A 1 13.76 -0.47 12.70
C MET A 1 12.33 -0.67 13.20
N THR A 2 11.87 0.06 14.20
CA THR A 2 10.50 -0.08 14.73
C THR A 2 9.49 0.56 13.76
N PRO A 3 8.27 0.01 13.63
CA PRO A 3 7.19 0.60 12.80
C PRO A 3 6.95 2.09 13.08
N SER A 4 7.19 2.53 14.33
CA SER A 4 7.01 3.91 14.78
C SER A 4 7.83 4.96 14.02
N ALA A 5 9.00 4.62 13.46
CA ALA A 5 9.84 5.60 12.76
C ALA A 5 9.28 5.98 11.37
N LEU A 6 8.45 5.12 10.78
CA LEU A 6 7.86 5.33 9.46
C LEU A 6 6.45 5.93 9.50
N GLU A 7 5.84 6.01 10.69
CA GLU A 7 4.48 6.49 10.83
C GLU A 7 4.35 7.97 10.41
N ALA A 8 5.24 8.83 10.89
CA ALA A 8 5.23 10.25 10.53
C ALA A 8 5.34 10.49 9.00
N PRO A 9 6.32 9.92 8.27
CA PRO A 9 6.39 10.08 6.83
C PRO A 9 5.22 9.43 6.08
N LEU A 10 4.69 8.29 6.57
CA LEU A 10 3.47 7.69 5.99
C LEU A 10 2.29 8.66 6.10
N ARG A 11 2.04 9.21 7.30
CA ARG A 11 0.96 10.18 7.52
C ARG A 11 1.10 11.42 6.66
N ALA A 12 2.32 11.93 6.50
CA ALA A 12 2.59 13.05 5.60
C ALA A 12 2.24 12.70 4.14
N GLY A 13 2.59 11.49 3.68
CA GLY A 13 2.22 11.00 2.35
C GLY A 13 0.72 10.84 2.16
N LEU A 14 0.00 10.33 3.17
CA LEU A 14 -1.47 10.23 3.14
C LEU A 14 -2.14 11.59 2.97
N VAL A 15 -1.67 12.61 3.71
CA VAL A 15 -2.14 13.99 3.55
C VAL A 15 -1.87 14.51 2.15
N ALA A 16 -0.66 14.31 1.61
CA ALA A 16 -0.31 14.73 0.25
C ALA A 16 -1.18 14.05 -0.82
N LEU A 17 -1.57 12.80 -0.60
CA LEU A 17 -2.47 12.04 -1.47
C LEU A 17 -3.96 12.32 -1.22
N SER A 18 -4.30 13.18 -0.25
CA SER A 18 -5.68 13.44 0.18
C SER A 18 -6.44 12.16 0.57
N LEU A 19 -5.74 11.25 1.25
CA LEU A 19 -6.26 10.00 1.78
C LEU A 19 -6.38 10.06 3.30
N GLU A 20 -7.52 9.65 3.83
CA GLU A 20 -7.75 9.53 5.27
C GLU A 20 -7.98 8.06 5.62
N PHE A 21 -7.19 7.56 6.57
CA PHE A 21 -7.25 6.17 7.01
C PHE A 21 -7.36 6.06 8.52
N SER A 22 -8.04 5.01 8.97
CA SER A 22 -8.13 4.65 10.37
C SER A 22 -6.75 4.28 10.95
N PRO A 23 -6.56 4.38 12.28
CA PRO A 23 -5.32 3.94 12.92
C PRO A 23 -4.94 2.48 12.58
N ALA A 24 -5.94 1.60 12.45
CA ALA A 24 -5.73 0.20 12.08
C ALA A 24 -5.17 0.04 10.65
N GLN A 25 -5.68 0.81 9.70
CA GLN A 25 -5.16 0.81 8.32
C GLN A 25 -3.75 1.38 8.25
N VAL A 26 -3.47 2.47 8.97
CA VAL A 26 -2.11 3.02 9.07
C VAL A 26 -1.15 1.98 9.64
N GLN A 27 -1.52 1.31 10.73
CA GLN A 27 -0.71 0.26 11.31
C GLN A 27 -0.51 -0.92 10.34
N GLY A 28 -1.57 -1.35 9.65
CA GLY A 28 -1.48 -2.42 8.65
C GLY A 28 -0.53 -2.10 7.50
N LEU A 29 -0.50 -0.84 7.03
CA LEU A 29 0.46 -0.39 6.01
C LEU A 29 1.91 -0.44 6.54
N LEU A 30 2.14 -0.03 7.79
CA LEU A 30 3.46 -0.10 8.42
C LEU A 30 3.93 -1.55 8.61
N ASP A 31 3.02 -2.43 9.05
CA ASP A 31 3.30 -3.86 9.23
C ASP A 31 3.63 -4.52 7.89
N TYR A 32 2.89 -4.17 6.83
CA TYR A 32 3.14 -4.67 5.49
C TYR A 32 4.47 -4.18 4.92
N ALA A 33 4.81 -2.89 5.12
CA ALA A 33 6.12 -2.36 4.74
C ALA A 33 7.26 -3.08 5.46
N ALA A 34 7.09 -3.38 6.76
CA ALA A 34 8.05 -4.15 7.53
C ALA A 34 8.17 -5.60 7.05
N LEU A 35 7.05 -6.22 6.63
CA LEU A 35 7.01 -7.55 6.07
C LEU A 35 7.78 -7.63 4.74
N ILE A 36 7.56 -6.69 3.83
CA ILE A 36 8.33 -6.58 2.57
C ILE A 36 9.81 -6.42 2.90
N ALA A 37 10.18 -5.47 3.76
CA ALA A 37 11.57 -5.23 4.11
C ALA A 37 12.26 -6.48 4.69
N LYS A 38 11.55 -7.25 5.53
CA LYS A 38 12.05 -8.50 6.12
C LYS A 38 12.28 -9.57 5.04
N TRP A 39 11.29 -9.82 4.19
CA TRP A 39 11.37 -10.93 3.23
C TRP A 39 12.20 -10.61 2.01
N THR A 40 12.34 -9.33 1.63
CA THR A 40 13.25 -8.90 0.55
C THR A 40 14.72 -9.27 0.84
N GLN A 41 15.08 -9.50 2.10
CA GLN A 41 16.42 -9.99 2.48
C GLN A 41 16.68 -11.44 2.03
N PHE A 42 15.63 -12.26 1.93
CA PHE A 42 15.72 -13.69 1.62
C PHE A 42 15.24 -14.02 0.20
N TYR A 43 14.25 -13.27 -0.28
CA TYR A 43 13.64 -13.42 -1.60
C TYR A 43 13.73 -12.09 -2.32
N ASN A 44 14.08 -12.04 -3.60
CA ASN A 44 14.22 -10.79 -4.35
C ASN A 44 12.84 -10.20 -4.73
N LEU A 45 12.01 -9.88 -3.72
CA LEU A 45 10.65 -9.37 -3.88
C LEU A 45 10.65 -7.96 -4.48
N THR A 46 11.63 -7.15 -4.09
CA THR A 46 11.88 -5.82 -4.67
C THR A 46 13.39 -5.54 -4.67
N ALA A 47 13.83 -4.60 -5.51
CA ALA A 47 15.24 -4.17 -5.51
C ALA A 47 15.58 -3.28 -4.29
N LEU A 48 14.56 -2.72 -3.63
CA LEU A 48 14.70 -1.81 -2.48
C LEU A 48 14.69 -2.59 -1.18
N ARG A 49 15.62 -2.27 -0.28
CA ARG A 49 15.80 -3.01 0.98
C ARG A 49 15.61 -2.15 2.22
N ASP A 50 15.82 -0.84 2.09
CA ASP A 50 15.68 0.08 3.20
C ASP A 50 14.21 0.49 3.38
N PRO A 51 13.70 0.51 4.63
CA PRO A 51 12.29 0.79 4.87
C PRO A 51 11.78 2.16 4.39
N PRO A 52 12.55 3.27 4.45
CA PRO A 52 12.11 4.55 3.89
C PRO A 52 11.90 4.53 2.37
N SER A 53 12.76 3.85 1.62
CA SER A 53 12.59 3.70 0.17
C SER A 53 11.40 2.80 -0.15
N ILE A 54 11.19 1.71 0.60
CA ILE A 54 9.99 0.86 0.45
C ILE A 54 8.71 1.65 0.72
N LEU A 55 8.68 2.47 1.77
CA LEU A 55 7.53 3.33 2.06
C LEU A 55 7.21 4.27 0.89
N SER A 56 8.21 5.00 0.40
CA SER A 56 8.01 6.01 -0.64
C SER A 56 7.71 5.41 -2.02
N HIS A 57 8.46 4.40 -2.46
CA HIS A 57 8.41 3.89 -3.84
C HIS A 57 7.50 2.68 -4.03
N HIS A 58 7.01 2.07 -2.96
CA HIS A 58 6.08 0.93 -3.05
C HIS A 58 4.75 1.23 -2.38
N ILE A 59 4.77 1.63 -1.10
CA ILE A 59 3.52 1.82 -0.34
C ILE A 59 2.80 3.09 -0.81
N LEU A 60 3.44 4.25 -0.76
CA LEU A 60 2.82 5.52 -1.18
C LEU A 60 2.50 5.52 -2.68
N ASP A 61 3.35 4.94 -3.51
CA ASP A 61 3.10 4.78 -4.94
C ASP A 61 1.84 3.93 -5.20
N SER A 62 1.70 2.79 -4.51
CA SER A 62 0.49 1.97 -4.59
C SER A 62 -0.76 2.69 -4.09
N LEU A 63 -0.64 3.53 -3.06
CA LEU A 63 -1.76 4.32 -2.54
C LEU A 63 -2.24 5.39 -3.52
N ALA A 64 -1.36 5.91 -4.37
CA ALA A 64 -1.71 6.95 -5.34
C ALA A 64 -2.79 6.51 -6.33
N VAL A 65 -2.95 5.20 -6.56
CA VAL A 65 -3.97 4.64 -7.46
C VAL A 65 -5.38 4.67 -6.85
N LEU A 66 -5.53 4.83 -5.53
CA LEU A 66 -6.80 4.63 -4.85
C LEU A 66 -7.88 5.63 -5.26
N LEU A 67 -7.56 6.93 -5.30
CA LEU A 67 -8.53 7.95 -5.69
C LEU A 67 -9.08 7.77 -7.12
N PRO A 68 -8.25 7.62 -8.18
CA PRO A 68 -8.74 7.38 -9.52
C PRO A 68 -9.48 6.03 -9.63
N LEU A 69 -9.01 4.99 -8.94
CA LEU A 69 -9.68 3.69 -8.90
C LEU A 69 -11.08 3.78 -8.30
N GLN A 70 -11.22 4.40 -7.13
CA GLN A 70 -12.52 4.60 -6.48
C GLN A 70 -13.46 5.45 -7.35
N ALA A 71 -12.95 6.47 -8.04
CA ALA A 71 -13.74 7.26 -8.98
C ALA A 71 -14.24 6.41 -10.16
N HIS A 72 -13.38 5.54 -10.69
CA HIS A 72 -13.75 4.60 -11.74
C HIS A 72 -14.83 3.62 -11.27
N ILE A 73 -14.65 3.01 -10.09
CA ILE A 73 -15.61 2.08 -9.47
C ILE A 73 -16.97 2.74 -9.28
N ARG A 74 -17.01 3.97 -8.73
CA ARG A 74 -18.27 4.73 -8.59
C ARG A 74 -18.98 4.96 -9.91
N ARG A 75 -18.23 5.12 -11.00
CA ARG A 75 -18.78 5.36 -12.35
C ARG A 75 -19.27 4.09 -13.02
N THR A 76 -18.61 2.95 -12.81
CA THR A 76 -18.90 1.69 -13.52
C THR A 76 -19.69 0.69 -12.71
N GLY A 77 -19.69 0.80 -11.38
CA GLY A 77 -20.23 -0.21 -10.46
C GLY A 77 -19.38 -1.48 -10.36
N CYS A 78 -18.19 -1.51 -10.97
CA CYS A 78 -17.30 -2.66 -10.91
C CYS A 78 -16.60 -2.71 -9.54
N ASP A 79 -16.83 -3.77 -8.78
CA ASP A 79 -16.31 -3.97 -7.41
C ASP A 79 -15.21 -5.05 -7.35
N ALA A 80 -14.59 -5.34 -8.49
CA ALA A 80 -13.46 -6.27 -8.61
C ALA A 80 -12.29 -5.65 -9.40
N VAL A 81 -11.08 -5.96 -8.95
CA VAL A 81 -9.81 -5.57 -9.59
C VAL A 81 -8.90 -6.80 -9.65
N LEU A 82 -8.21 -6.97 -10.77
CA LEU A 82 -7.20 -8.00 -10.96
C LEU A 82 -5.81 -7.36 -10.92
N ASP A 83 -4.93 -7.82 -10.04
CA ASP A 83 -3.54 -7.37 -9.93
C ASP A 83 -2.60 -8.31 -10.70
N VAL A 84 -2.36 -7.99 -11.98
CA VAL A 84 -1.56 -8.84 -12.87
C VAL A 84 -0.06 -8.59 -12.65
N GLY A 85 0.64 -9.62 -12.17
CA GLY A 85 2.09 -9.58 -11.98
C GLY A 85 2.52 -8.96 -10.65
N SER A 86 1.69 -9.08 -9.61
CA SER A 86 1.81 -8.36 -8.33
C SER A 86 3.12 -8.56 -7.56
N GLY A 87 3.92 -9.59 -7.88
CA GLY A 87 5.25 -9.81 -7.31
C GLY A 87 5.21 -9.89 -5.78
N ALA A 88 5.62 -8.82 -5.10
CA ALA A 88 5.51 -8.68 -3.65
C ALA A 88 4.06 -8.52 -3.14
N GLY A 89 3.05 -8.50 -4.01
CA GLY A 89 1.65 -8.21 -3.70
C GLY A 89 1.27 -6.74 -3.87
N LEU A 90 1.97 -6.00 -4.73
CA LEU A 90 1.74 -4.56 -4.95
C LEU A 90 1.23 -4.31 -6.37
N PRO A 91 0.21 -3.43 -6.55
CA PRO A 91 -0.48 -2.65 -5.52
C PRO A 91 -1.60 -3.41 -4.78
N GLY A 92 -1.92 -4.65 -5.15
CA GLY A 92 -3.12 -5.38 -4.74
C GLY A 92 -3.35 -5.51 -3.23
N VAL A 93 -2.32 -5.86 -2.46
CA VAL A 93 -2.43 -5.98 -0.98
C VAL A 93 -2.70 -4.62 -0.34
N VAL A 94 -2.08 -3.55 -0.83
CA VAL A 94 -2.33 -2.18 -0.34
C VAL A 94 -3.77 -1.77 -0.64
N ILE A 95 -4.26 -2.10 -1.84
CA ILE A 95 -5.65 -1.83 -2.22
C ILE A 95 -6.62 -2.60 -1.31
N ALA A 96 -6.41 -3.90 -1.11
CA ALA A 96 -7.28 -4.72 -0.26
C ALA A 96 -7.32 -4.23 1.20
N LEU A 97 -6.17 -3.78 1.74
CA LEU A 97 -6.06 -3.25 3.10
C LEU A 97 -6.81 -1.92 3.25
N CYS A 98 -6.70 -1.04 2.27
CA CYS A 98 -7.29 0.30 2.32
C CYS A 98 -8.75 0.34 1.83
N CYS A 99 -9.19 -0.63 1.04
CA CYS A 99 -10.51 -0.72 0.45
C CYS A 99 -11.11 -2.12 0.67
N PRO A 100 -11.49 -2.49 1.91
CA PRO A 100 -11.88 -3.86 2.26
C PRO A 100 -13.16 -4.36 1.56
N GLY A 101 -13.97 -3.45 0.99
CA GLY A 101 -15.15 -3.80 0.20
C GLY A 101 -14.86 -4.09 -1.28
N LEU A 102 -13.62 -3.88 -1.74
CA LEU A 102 -13.20 -4.15 -3.11
C LEU A 102 -12.62 -5.55 -3.20
N ARG A 103 -13.13 -6.37 -4.13
CA ARG A 103 -12.52 -7.67 -4.41
C ARG A 103 -11.22 -7.45 -5.19
N VAL A 104 -10.11 -7.99 -4.70
CA VAL A 104 -8.82 -7.96 -5.37
C VAL A 104 -8.40 -9.40 -5.63
N ASP A 105 -8.18 -9.76 -6.88
CA ASP A 105 -7.68 -11.06 -7.34
C ASP A 105 -6.26 -10.96 -7.91
#